data_AF-A0A3D6EP24-F1
#
_entry.id   AF-A0A3D6EP24-F1
#
_cell.length_a   1.000
_cell.length_b   1.000
_cell.length_c   1.000
_cell.angle_alpha   90.00
_cell.angle_beta   90.00
_cell.angle_gamma   90.00
#
_symmetry.space_group_name_H-M   'P 1'
#
loop_
_entity.id
_entity.type
_entity.pdbx_description
1 polymer ?
#
loop_
_entity_poly.entity_id
_entity_poly.type
_entity_poly.pdbx_seq_one_letter_code
_entity_poly.pdbx_strand_id
1 'polypeptide(L)'
;DCQMMFEGMPTHVESKTTLVSATEPGDPLIIRGVIYKADGKTPASDVILYVYQTDNKGLYSKGKDQTQAVRHGHIRGWVKTNS
;
A
#
# COMPACT_ATOMS: atom_id res chain seq x y z
N ASP A 1 -8.69 2.40 16.39
CA ASP A 1 -9.81 2.37 15.44
C ASP A 1 -9.36 1.66 14.16
N CYS A 2 -10.15 0.73 13.64
CA CYS A 2 -9.83 -0.04 12.43
C CYS A 2 -9.86 0.81 11.15
N GLN A 3 -10.39 2.04 11.21
CA GLN A 3 -10.54 2.92 10.06
C GLN A 3 -9.25 3.65 9.63
N MET A 4 -8.18 3.55 10.42
CA MET A 4 -6.90 4.23 10.17
C MET A 4 -6.29 3.90 8.80
N MET A 5 -6.60 2.73 8.25
CA MET A 5 -6.19 2.29 6.91
C MET A 5 -6.83 3.05 5.75
N PHE A 6 -7.81 3.93 6.00
CA PHE A 6 -8.42 4.76 4.96
C PHE A 6 -7.89 6.20 4.95
N GLU A 7 -7.13 6.60 5.98
CA GLU A 7 -6.55 7.94 6.05
C GLU A 7 -5.63 8.20 4.85
N GLY A 8 -5.91 9.25 4.08
CA GLY A 8 -5.09 9.63 2.92
C GLY A 8 -5.26 8.73 1.69
N MET A 9 -6.24 7.83 1.71
CA MET A 9 -6.60 7.04 0.53
C MET A 9 -7.12 7.97 -0.57
N PRO A 10 -6.62 7.87 -1.82
CA PRO A 10 -7.09 8.71 -2.90
C PRO A 10 -8.53 8.36 -3.31
N THR A 11 -9.25 9.32 -3.87
CA THR A 11 -10.62 9.13 -4.36
C THR A 11 -10.70 8.13 -5.51
N HIS A 12 -9.62 8.00 -6.28
CA HIS A 12 -9.45 6.99 -7.31
C HIS A 12 -8.19 6.16 -7.01
N VAL A 13 -8.35 4.84 -6.91
CA VAL A 13 -7.26 3.90 -6.65
C VAL A 13 -7.02 3.08 -7.90
N GLU A 14 -5.78 3.12 -8.39
CA GLU A 14 -5.31 2.42 -9.58
C GLU A 14 -4.77 1.02 -9.26
N SER A 15 -4.62 0.19 -10.30
CA SER A 15 -3.95 -1.12 -10.19
C SER A 15 -2.44 -1.05 -10.01
N LYS A 16 -1.87 0.15 -10.16
CA LYS A 16 -0.44 0.45 -9.98
C LYS A 16 -0.30 1.64 -9.05
N THR A 17 0.61 1.54 -8.09
CA THR A 17 0.99 2.64 -7.19
C THR A 17 2.49 2.64 -6.94
N THR A 18 2.99 3.78 -6.48
CA THR A 18 4.35 3.94 -5.95
C THR A 18 4.22 4.47 -4.54
N LEU A 19 4.71 3.74 -3.54
CA LEU A 19 4.52 4.08 -2.13
C LEU A 19 5.45 5.18 -1.61
N VAL A 20 6.56 5.43 -2.30
CA VAL A 20 7.63 6.31 -1.86
C VAL A 20 8.19 7.12 -3.03
N SER A 21 8.83 8.25 -2.74
CA SER A 21 9.54 9.01 -3.77
C SER A 21 10.82 8.29 -4.21
N ALA A 22 11.37 8.69 -5.36
CA ALA A 22 12.67 8.17 -5.84
C ALA A 22 13.86 8.52 -4.92
N THR A 23 13.66 9.41 -3.94
CA THR A 23 14.67 9.81 -2.96
C THR A 23 14.61 9.00 -1.66
N GLU A 24 13.65 8.07 -1.54
CA GLU A 24 13.56 7.19 -0.38
C GLU A 24 14.81 6.30 -0.27
N PRO A 25 15.47 6.22 0.89
CA PRO A 25 16.65 5.39 1.05
C PRO A 25 16.39 3.89 0.83
N GLY A 26 17.28 3.25 0.08
CA GLY A 26 17.22 1.81 -0.23
C GLY A 26 17.10 1.56 -1.73
N ASP A 27 17.06 0.28 -2.09
CA ASP A 27 16.88 -0.13 -3.49
C ASP A 27 15.38 -0.28 -3.82
N PRO A 28 14.93 0.17 -5.01
CA PRO A 28 13.54 0.01 -5.40
C PRO A 28 13.10 -1.46 -5.47
N LEU A 29 12.02 -1.80 -4.75
CA LEU A 29 11.36 -3.10 -4.83
C LEU A 29 10.10 -3.00 -5.71
N ILE A 30 10.02 -3.87 -6.73
CA ILE A 30 8.85 -3.97 -7.60
C ILE A 30 8.06 -5.24 -7.26
N ILE A 31 6.84 -5.06 -6.77
CA ILE A 31 5.90 -6.16 -6.50
C ILE A 31 4.79 -6.13 -7.56
N ARG A 32 4.54 -7.28 -8.19
CA ARG A 32 3.45 -7.49 -9.17
C ARG A 32 2.84 -8.87 -8.97
N GLY A 33 1.54 -8.99 -9.17
CA GLY A 33 0.84 -10.27 -9.02
C GLY A 33 -0.64 -10.15 -9.38
N VAL A 34 -1.37 -11.24 -9.17
CA VAL A 34 -2.81 -11.36 -9.42
C VAL A 34 -3.47 -11.82 -8.14
N ILE A 35 -4.56 -11.16 -7.74
CA ILE A 35 -5.43 -11.65 -6.66
C ILE A 35 -6.48 -12.54 -7.29
N TYR A 36 -6.61 -13.76 -6.78
CA TYR A 36 -7.61 -14.72 -7.26
C TYR A 36 -8.82 -14.76 -6.33
N LYS A 37 -9.97 -15.18 -6.87
CA LYS A 37 -11.14 -15.61 -6.09
C LYS A 37 -10.80 -16.88 -5.31
N ALA A 38 -11.73 -17.33 -4.47
CA ALA A 38 -11.56 -18.53 -3.64
C ALA A 38 -11.25 -19.82 -4.43
N ASP A 39 -11.53 -19.85 -5.74
CA ASP A 39 -11.21 -20.96 -6.63
C ASP A 39 -9.71 -21.06 -7.00
N GLY A 40 -8.90 -20.05 -6.65
CA GLY A 40 -7.48 -19.98 -6.96
C GLY A 40 -7.16 -19.83 -8.46
N LYS A 41 -8.17 -19.55 -9.30
CA LYS A 41 -8.04 -19.54 -10.77
C LYS A 41 -8.59 -18.27 -11.41
N THR A 42 -9.71 -17.75 -10.92
CA THR A 42 -10.38 -16.59 -11.50
C THR A 42 -9.80 -15.31 -10.90
N PRO A 43 -9.24 -14.37 -11.68
CA PRO A 43 -8.84 -13.06 -11.15
C PRO A 43 -10.00 -12.35 -10.46
N ALA A 44 -9.72 -11.75 -9.31
CA ALA A 44 -10.68 -10.98 -8.54
C ALA A 44 -10.53 -9.48 -8.90
N SER A 45 -11.49 -8.94 -9.65
CA SER A 45 -11.57 -7.51 -9.93
C SER A 45 -12.09 -6.72 -8.73
N ASP A 46 -11.81 -5.42 -8.69
CA ASP A 46 -12.32 -4.47 -7.71
C ASP A 46 -11.92 -4.72 -6.25
N VAL A 47 -10.87 -5.49 -6.01
CA VAL A 47 -10.30 -5.72 -4.69
C VAL A 47 -9.32 -4.61 -4.33
N ILE A 48 -9.50 -3.96 -3.19
CA ILE A 48 -8.54 -3.00 -2.64
C ILE A 48 -7.53 -3.74 -1.77
N LEU A 49 -6.26 -3.72 -2.18
CA LEU A 49 -5.14 -4.20 -1.39
C LEU A 49 -4.44 -3.01 -0.74
N TYR A 50 -4.47 -2.97 0.59
CA TYR A 50 -3.70 -2.03 1.39
C TYR A 50 -2.36 -2.67 1.79
N VAL A 51 -1.25 -2.00 1.49
CA VAL A 51 0.11 -2.48 1.75
C VAL A 51 0.86 -1.44 2.56
N TYR A 52 1.66 -1.90 3.52
CA TYR A 52 2.58 -1.07 4.29
C TYR A 52 3.82 -1.88 4.67
N GLN A 53 4.97 -1.23 4.82
CA GLN A 53 6.23 -1.87 5.19
C GLN A 53 7.12 -0.94 6.01
N THR A 54 8.20 -1.50 6.57
CA THR A 54 9.23 -0.72 7.25
C THR A 54 10.13 0.03 6.28
N ASP A 55 10.79 1.07 6.76
CA ASP A 55 11.89 1.73 6.07
C ASP A 55 13.17 0.87 6.04
N ASN A 56 14.23 1.40 5.41
CA ASN A 56 15.52 0.72 5.31
C ASN A 56 16.24 0.48 6.66
N LYS A 57 15.73 1.03 7.77
CA LYS A 57 16.22 0.76 9.13
C LYS A 57 15.39 -0.29 9.86
N GLY A 58 14.39 -0.87 9.18
CA GLY A 58 13.47 -1.84 9.79
C GLY A 58 12.42 -1.21 10.69
N LEU A 59 12.13 0.09 10.53
CA LEU A 59 11.16 0.81 11.36
C LEU A 59 9.92 1.21 10.56
N TYR A 60 8.75 1.12 11.19
CA TYR A 60 7.53 1.79 10.72
C TYR A 60 7.58 3.27 11.13
N SER A 61 8.52 4.01 10.54
CA SER A 61 8.74 5.42 10.89
C SER A 61 7.58 6.29 10.41
N LYS A 62 7.18 7.24 11.27
CA LYS A 62 6.07 8.17 11.01
C LYS A 62 6.45 9.17 9.91
N GLY A 63 5.52 9.42 8.98
CA GLY A 63 5.67 10.50 7.99
C GLY A 63 5.53 11.89 8.61
N LYS A 64 6.14 12.92 8.00
CA LYS A 64 6.19 14.29 8.57
C LYS A 64 4.82 14.79 9.04
N ASP A 65 3.79 14.62 8.21
CA ASP A 65 2.43 15.12 8.48
C ASP A 65 1.44 14.01 8.88
N GLN A 66 1.95 12.82 9.23
CA GLN A 66 1.12 11.67 9.54
C GLN A 66 0.58 11.75 10.97
N THR A 67 -0.69 12.10 11.13
CA THR A 67 -1.37 12.14 12.44
C THR A 67 -2.10 10.84 12.77
N GLN A 68 -2.58 10.12 11.75
CA GLN A 68 -3.26 8.85 11.86
C GLN A 68 -2.43 7.70 11.24
N ALA A 69 -2.81 6.46 11.55
CA ALA A 69 -2.13 5.25 11.09
C ALA A 69 -0.60 5.23 11.34
N VAL A 70 -0.11 5.95 12.35
CA VAL A 70 1.32 6.10 12.65
C VAL A 70 2.02 4.74 12.81
N ARG A 71 1.31 3.75 13.36
CA ARG A 71 1.82 2.38 13.52
C ARG A 71 2.09 1.63 12.20
N HIS A 72 1.53 2.10 11.09
CA HIS A 72 1.72 1.52 9.77
C HIS A 72 2.90 2.16 9.02
N GLY A 73 3.54 3.17 9.61
CA GLY A 73 4.65 3.90 8.99
C GLY A 73 4.21 4.80 7.82
N HIS A 74 5.19 5.47 7.21
CA HIS A 74 4.97 6.34 6.06
C HIS A 74 4.96 5.60 4.72
N ILE A 75 5.62 4.43 4.63
CA ILE A 75 5.65 3.59 3.43
C ILE A 75 4.38 2.75 3.40
N ARG A 76 3.29 3.32 2.88
CA ARG A 76 1.98 2.69 2.82
C ARG A 76 1.18 3.18 1.63
N GLY A 77 0.23 2.37 1.17
CA GLY A 77 -0.71 2.78 0.14
C GLY A 77 -1.66 1.69 -0.29
N TRP A 78 -2.41 1.98 -1.35
CA TRP A 78 -3.48 1.14 -1.85
C TRP A 78 -3.27 0.86 -3.33
N VAL A 79 -3.65 -0.32 -3.76
CA VAL A 79 -3.92 -0.64 -5.16
C VAL A 79 -5.32 -1.25 -5.27
N LYS A 80 -5.98 -1.05 -6.40
CA LYS A 80 -7.26 -1.68 -6.71
C LYS A 80 -7.08 -2.59 -7.90
N THR A 81 -7.41 -3.87 -7.75
CA THR A 81 -7.28 -4.82 -8.86
C THR A 81 -8.18 -4.44 -10.02
N ASN A 82 -7.64 -4.61 -11.22
CA ASN A 82 -8.38 -4.47 -12.47
C ASN A 82 -9.00 -5.83 -12.87
N SER A 83 -9.69 -5.83 -14.01
CA SER A 83 -10.29 -7.00 -14.67
C SER A 83 -9.25 -7.90 -15.32
#